data_AF-A0A2V9I7K4-F1
#
_entry.id   AF-A0A2V9I7K4-F1
#
_cell.length_a   1.000
_cell.length_b   1.000
_cell.length_c   1.000
_cell.angle_alpha   90.00
_cell.angle_beta   90.00
_cell.angle_gamma   90.00
#
_symmetry.space_group_name_H-M   'P 1'
#
loop_
_entity.id
_entity.type
_entity.pdbx_description
1 polymer ?
#
loop_
_entity_poly.entity_id
_entity_poly.type
_entity_poly.pdbx_seq_one_letter_code
_entity_poly.pdbx_strand_id
1 'polypeptide(L)'
;MRFISLTRFHKPNTSQEHASNFWRQQEGIAALIAITALSVFSLLGLYLSLNATTEVRISENYESHQQADLAARAGLNHARELIRGLQLNDLLQGPKAIDDPSKYPSTRSLQYAFRNWMDWSTARSLNILDPASDLTGLSSDDLGLINTGKYGGADGTPLVPRTGIALTAPDPDGSGTVTTARYFLKVTDNPEDCDTDPFTDCDGIVIVRSTGVARTIRETGGPVRANSVAVYEAKFKELRTFDLDAPVVVEGDGVLPAATTMFTGSSFNIDGSPNPYSIGTLYGIGTIDTNTSNTIHPADQIKARLSPERFRNIKGKCCGPTQPAIGDITTTVGLNPDKRLLLDPNFLGNIAYNLMPKFADNVYQGNQSWPAGTAVDLGYYDPSEPLDAPSQRFKITYVNGDLSVSGNFSGAGVLLVTGKLSISGSLRWSGLILVIGQGYVDTTGGMAAVEGGLYVVNLQSGNPPFGTPKITVSGSSSFKLDDKALLMAIRSLPQVELSRREVTSLIDP
;
A
#
# COMPACT_ATOMS: atom_id res chain seq x y z
N MET A 1 121.21 -40.84 52.18
CA MET A 1 120.52 -40.77 50.87
C MET A 1 119.13 -40.17 51.09
N ARG A 2 118.90 -38.92 50.72
CA ARG A 2 117.63 -38.34 50.19
C ARG A 2 117.71 -36.81 50.20
N PHE A 3 117.54 -36.28 48.99
CA PHE A 3 117.50 -34.86 48.64
C PHE A 3 116.20 -34.20 49.13
N ILE A 4 116.29 -32.95 49.57
CA ILE A 4 115.13 -32.07 49.82
C ILE A 4 115.03 -31.08 48.66
N SER A 5 113.83 -31.01 48.08
CA SER A 5 113.45 -30.23 46.91
C SER A 5 112.77 -28.90 47.28
N LEU A 6 112.84 -27.98 46.33
CA LEU A 6 112.56 -26.55 46.35
C LEU A 6 111.06 -26.17 46.22
N THR A 7 110.70 -25.12 46.97
CA THR A 7 109.83 -23.94 46.71
C THR A 7 108.45 -24.01 46.03
N ARG A 8 107.59 -23.18 46.63
CA ARG A 8 106.17 -22.83 46.40
C ARG A 8 105.84 -22.21 45.03
N PHE A 9 104.62 -22.48 44.56
CA PHE A 9 103.77 -21.52 43.82
C PHE A 9 102.45 -21.34 44.58
N HIS A 10 102.03 -20.08 44.76
CA HIS A 10 100.83 -19.66 45.49
C HIS A 10 99.70 -19.38 44.48
N LYS A 11 98.54 -20.04 44.65
CA LYS A 11 97.27 -19.66 44.03
C LYS A 11 96.43 -18.95 45.10
N PRO A 12 95.96 -17.71 44.91
CA PRO A 12 95.01 -17.10 45.83
C PRO A 12 93.62 -17.70 45.56
N ASN A 13 92.99 -18.23 46.62
CA ASN A 13 91.57 -18.55 46.64
C ASN A 13 90.78 -17.23 46.69
N THR A 14 90.04 -16.91 45.63
CA THR A 14 88.94 -15.95 45.72
C THR A 14 87.74 -16.63 46.36
N SER A 15 87.36 -16.10 47.50
CA SER A 15 86.27 -16.54 48.37
C SER A 15 84.90 -16.40 47.71
N GLN A 16 84.03 -17.37 47.96
CA GLN A 16 82.62 -17.42 47.57
C GLN A 16 81.73 -16.35 48.24
N GLU A 17 82.28 -15.42 49.04
CA GLU A 17 81.49 -14.49 49.86
C GLU A 17 80.99 -13.24 49.12
N HIS A 18 81.52 -12.89 47.95
CA HIS A 18 81.03 -11.71 47.20
C HIS A 18 79.82 -12.00 46.30
N ALA A 19 79.49 -13.27 46.04
CA ALA A 19 78.33 -13.61 45.22
C ALA A 19 77.01 -13.35 45.97
N SER A 20 76.93 -13.70 47.26
CA SER A 20 75.66 -13.75 48.01
C SER A 20 74.97 -12.38 48.22
N ASN A 21 75.73 -11.29 48.33
CA ASN A 21 75.18 -9.94 48.48
C ASN A 21 74.73 -9.30 47.16
N PHE A 22 75.25 -9.75 46.01
CA PHE A 22 74.80 -9.29 44.70
C PHE A 22 73.45 -9.90 44.33
N TRP A 23 73.21 -11.17 44.69
CA TRP A 23 71.93 -11.86 44.47
C TRP A 23 70.78 -11.27 45.33
N ARG A 24 71.03 -10.92 46.60
CA ARG A 24 70.02 -10.31 47.49
C ARG A 24 69.56 -8.91 47.06
N GLN A 25 70.42 -8.10 46.42
CA GLN A 25 70.02 -6.79 45.88
C GLN A 25 69.28 -6.89 44.54
N GLN A 26 69.54 -7.94 43.75
CA GLN A 26 68.79 -8.19 42.51
C GLN A 26 67.38 -8.74 42.77
N GLU A 27 67.16 -9.49 43.84
CA GLU A 27 65.83 -10.02 44.21
C GLU A 27 64.79 -8.91 44.46
N GLY A 28 65.19 -7.80 45.10
CA GLY A 28 64.29 -6.65 45.35
C GLY A 28 63.94 -5.84 44.09
N ILE A 29 64.91 -5.63 43.20
CA ILE A 29 64.71 -4.93 41.92
C ILE A 29 63.90 -5.81 40.95
N ALA A 30 64.16 -7.13 40.92
CA ALA A 30 63.40 -8.08 40.13
C ALA A 30 61.93 -8.14 40.55
N ALA A 31 61.63 -8.09 41.86
CA ALA A 31 60.25 -8.01 42.35
C ALA A 31 59.56 -6.71 41.92
N LEU A 32 60.27 -5.58 41.96
CA LEU A 32 59.76 -4.28 41.50
C LEU A 32 59.45 -4.29 40.00
N ILE A 33 60.34 -4.86 39.18
CA ILE A 33 60.14 -5.05 37.74
C ILE A 33 58.97 -6.00 37.46
N ALA A 34 58.83 -7.09 38.22
CA ALA A 34 57.74 -8.04 38.08
C ALA A 34 56.38 -7.43 38.44
N ILE A 35 56.30 -6.65 39.52
CA ILE A 35 55.05 -5.98 39.95
C ILE A 35 54.68 -4.88 38.95
N THR A 36 55.64 -4.11 38.45
CA THR A 36 55.38 -3.10 37.40
C THR A 36 54.98 -3.74 36.07
N ALA A 37 55.59 -4.85 35.68
CA ALA A 37 55.16 -5.60 34.50
C ALA A 37 53.75 -6.17 34.67
N LEU A 38 53.45 -6.80 35.81
CA LEU A 38 52.14 -7.36 36.12
C LEU A 38 51.05 -6.28 36.21
N SER A 39 51.37 -5.09 36.73
CA SER A 39 50.41 -3.98 36.79
C SER A 39 50.11 -3.45 35.39
N VAL A 40 51.11 -3.31 34.53
CA VAL A 40 50.91 -2.94 33.11
C VAL A 40 50.09 -3.99 32.37
N PHE A 41 50.39 -5.29 32.54
CA PHE A 41 49.59 -6.35 31.93
C PHE A 41 48.17 -6.41 32.46
N SER A 42 47.96 -6.16 33.74
CA SER A 42 46.61 -6.10 34.34
C SER A 42 45.82 -4.90 33.81
N LEU A 43 46.44 -3.74 33.66
CA LEU A 43 45.83 -2.55 33.06
C LEU A 43 45.50 -2.78 31.58
N LEU A 44 46.40 -3.42 30.82
CA LEU A 44 46.16 -3.78 29.42
C LEU A 44 45.01 -4.79 29.30
N GLY A 45 44.97 -5.81 30.16
CA GLY A 45 43.89 -6.79 30.20
C GLY A 45 42.54 -6.16 30.53
N LEU A 46 42.50 -5.25 31.50
CA LEU A 46 41.29 -4.50 31.85
C LEU A 46 40.83 -3.60 30.68
N TYR A 47 41.76 -2.89 30.04
CA TYR A 47 41.47 -2.04 28.88
C TYR A 47 40.88 -2.84 27.71
N LEU A 48 41.48 -3.98 27.36
CA LEU A 48 40.98 -4.85 26.30
C LEU A 48 39.59 -5.40 26.62
N SER A 49 39.32 -5.78 27.87
CA SER A 49 38.00 -6.25 28.32
C SER A 49 36.91 -5.18 28.21
N LEU A 50 37.20 -3.94 28.64
CA LEU A 50 36.27 -2.81 28.54
C LEU A 50 36.00 -2.42 27.08
N ASN A 51 37.01 -2.49 26.21
CA ASN A 51 36.81 -2.23 24.78
C ASN A 51 36.00 -3.34 24.10
N ALA A 52 36.31 -4.60 24.37
CA ALA A 52 35.55 -5.72 23.79
C ALA A 52 34.06 -5.68 24.17
N THR A 53 33.75 -5.39 25.44
CA THR A 53 32.35 -5.23 25.89
C THR A 53 31.67 -4.02 25.22
N THR A 54 32.40 -2.93 25.01
CA THR A 54 31.89 -1.76 24.29
C THR A 54 31.60 -2.08 22.82
N GLU A 55 32.51 -2.79 22.14
CA GLU A 55 32.34 -3.22 20.75
C GLU A 55 31.14 -4.15 20.58
N VAL A 56 30.97 -5.14 21.45
CA VAL A 56 29.79 -6.03 21.45
C VAL A 56 28.51 -5.22 21.61
N ARG A 57 28.48 -4.28 22.56
CA ARG A 57 27.30 -3.42 22.78
C ARG A 57 26.96 -2.54 21.58
N ILE A 58 27.98 -1.99 20.91
CA ILE A 58 27.80 -1.21 19.67
C ILE A 58 27.23 -2.11 18.56
N SER A 59 27.81 -3.29 18.37
CA SER A 59 27.35 -4.25 17.37
C SER A 59 25.89 -4.66 17.58
N GLU A 60 25.50 -4.97 18.82
CA GLU A 60 24.12 -5.33 19.17
C GLU A 60 23.15 -4.16 19.00
N ASN A 61 23.56 -2.95 19.37
CA ASN A 61 22.74 -1.76 19.13
C ASN A 61 22.53 -1.54 17.63
N TYR A 62 23.57 -1.73 16.82
CA TYR A 62 23.48 -1.64 15.37
C TYR A 62 22.55 -2.70 14.78
N GLU A 63 22.71 -3.96 15.18
CA GLU A 63 21.86 -5.06 14.71
C GLU A 63 20.40 -4.88 15.10
N SER A 64 20.12 -4.58 16.37
CA SER A 64 18.75 -4.32 16.83
C SER A 64 18.14 -3.10 16.14
N HIS A 65 18.91 -2.05 15.84
CA HIS A 65 18.42 -0.93 15.06
C HIS A 65 18.06 -1.32 13.62
N GLN A 66 18.89 -2.14 12.95
CA GLN A 66 18.57 -2.69 11.63
C GLN A 66 17.29 -3.54 11.65
N GLN A 67 17.09 -4.34 12.70
CA GLN A 67 15.86 -5.11 12.87
C GLN A 67 14.62 -4.22 13.06
N ALA A 68 14.74 -3.15 13.86
CA ALA A 68 13.67 -2.17 14.04
C ALA A 68 13.34 -1.43 12.73
N ASP A 69 14.36 -1.04 11.96
CA ASP A 69 14.22 -0.40 10.65
C ASP A 69 13.45 -1.28 9.66
N LEU A 70 13.89 -2.54 9.53
CA LEU A 70 13.24 -3.52 8.66
C LEU A 70 11.80 -3.79 9.11
N ALA A 71 11.55 -3.88 10.42
CA ALA A 71 10.21 -4.06 10.95
C ALA A 71 9.28 -2.89 10.60
N ALA A 72 9.76 -1.66 10.78
CA ALA A 72 8.99 -0.45 10.45
C ALA A 72 8.67 -0.39 8.95
N ARG A 73 9.65 -0.66 8.07
CA ARG A 73 9.43 -0.71 6.62
C ARG A 73 8.49 -1.83 6.19
N ALA A 74 8.60 -3.01 6.82
CA ALA A 74 7.69 -4.13 6.58
C ALA A 74 6.25 -3.75 6.95
N GLY A 75 6.07 -3.04 8.06
CA GLY A 75 4.77 -2.50 8.45
C GLY A 75 4.15 -1.57 7.41
N LEU A 76 4.91 -0.62 6.84
CA LEU A 76 4.39 0.25 5.78
C LEU A 76 4.01 -0.51 4.51
N ASN A 77 4.81 -1.49 4.11
CA ASN A 77 4.47 -2.33 2.95
C ASN A 77 3.22 -3.16 3.22
N HIS A 78 3.06 -3.72 4.42
CA HIS A 78 1.86 -4.44 4.80
C HIS A 78 0.63 -3.54 4.84
N ALA A 79 0.77 -2.32 5.38
CA ALA A 79 -0.30 -1.32 5.41
C ALA A 79 -0.84 -1.02 4.01
N ARG A 80 0.05 -0.82 3.02
CA ARG A 80 -0.34 -0.57 1.63
C ARG A 80 -1.27 -1.65 1.07
N GLU A 81 -1.02 -2.92 1.42
CA GLU A 81 -1.85 -4.03 0.97
C GLU A 81 -3.19 -4.11 1.71
N LEU A 82 -3.20 -3.78 3.01
CA LEU A 82 -4.39 -3.88 3.85
C LEU A 82 -5.40 -2.76 3.63
N ILE A 83 -4.96 -1.52 3.38
CA ILE A 83 -5.85 -0.35 3.22
C ILE A 83 -6.71 -0.42 1.94
N ARG A 84 -6.37 -1.31 1.01
CA ARG A 84 -7.11 -1.52 -0.22
C ARG A 84 -8.51 -2.06 0.04
N GLY A 85 -9.51 -1.43 -0.57
CA GLY A 85 -10.92 -1.80 -0.41
C GLY A 85 -11.54 -1.39 0.93
N LEU A 86 -10.78 -0.77 1.84
CA LEU A 86 -11.27 -0.22 3.10
C LEU A 86 -11.69 1.24 2.92
N GLN A 87 -12.63 1.71 3.74
CA GLN A 87 -13.02 3.11 3.73
C GLN A 87 -12.06 3.92 4.59
N LEU A 88 -11.51 5.01 4.08
CA LEU A 88 -10.54 5.83 4.81
C LEU A 88 -11.12 6.35 6.14
N ASN A 89 -12.38 6.79 6.16
CA ASN A 89 -13.06 7.23 7.38
C ASN A 89 -13.11 6.14 8.47
N ASP A 90 -13.33 4.88 8.08
CA ASP A 90 -13.32 3.74 9.02
C ASP A 90 -11.91 3.50 9.60
N LEU A 91 -10.87 3.70 8.78
CA LEU A 91 -9.48 3.61 9.22
C LEU A 91 -9.15 4.70 10.25
N LEU A 92 -9.60 5.93 10.00
CA LEU A 92 -9.35 7.08 10.86
C LEU A 92 -10.07 6.95 12.20
N GLN A 93 -11.34 6.52 12.18
CA GLN A 93 -12.17 6.38 13.38
C GLN A 93 -11.89 5.10 14.17
N GLY A 94 -11.24 4.11 13.57
CA GLY A 94 -10.95 2.83 14.22
C GLY A 94 -12.18 1.90 14.31
N PRO A 95 -11.99 0.69 14.86
CA PRO A 95 -12.99 -0.38 14.83
C PRO A 95 -14.36 -0.04 15.44
N LYS A 96 -14.39 0.82 16.46
CA LYS A 96 -15.64 1.13 17.18
C LYS A 96 -16.45 2.24 16.53
N ALA A 97 -15.83 2.95 15.58
CA ALA A 97 -16.20 4.29 15.14
C ALA A 97 -16.27 5.29 16.32
N ILE A 98 -16.19 6.59 16.01
CA ILE A 98 -16.31 7.62 17.02
C ILE A 98 -17.76 8.08 17.11
N ASP A 99 -18.37 8.01 18.29
CA ASP A 99 -19.76 8.42 18.50
C ASP A 99 -19.98 9.95 18.32
N ASP A 100 -18.97 10.78 18.62
CA ASP A 100 -19.03 12.23 18.46
C ASP A 100 -17.64 12.82 18.18
N PRO A 101 -17.29 13.08 16.90
CA PRO A 101 -16.01 13.66 16.49
C PRO A 101 -15.73 15.02 17.13
N SER A 102 -16.76 15.79 17.52
CA SER A 102 -16.61 17.13 18.09
C SER A 102 -16.04 17.13 19.52
N LYS A 103 -16.08 15.99 20.21
CA LYS A 103 -15.44 15.80 21.53
C LYS A 103 -13.92 15.70 21.45
N TYR A 104 -13.39 15.47 20.25
CA TYR A 104 -11.97 15.43 19.99
C TYR A 104 -11.52 16.81 19.48
N PRO A 105 -10.65 17.53 20.22
CA PRO A 105 -10.20 18.83 19.75
C PRO A 105 -9.47 18.68 18.41
N SER A 106 -9.88 19.45 17.40
CA SER A 106 -9.24 19.46 16.06
C SER A 106 -7.74 19.78 16.11
N THR A 107 -7.27 20.43 17.18
CA THR A 107 -5.85 20.66 17.44
C THR A 107 -5.05 19.39 17.77
N ARG A 108 -5.69 18.22 17.98
CA ARG A 108 -5.02 16.94 18.24
C ARG A 108 -4.56 16.21 16.97
N SER A 109 -5.18 16.38 15.81
CA SER A 109 -4.71 15.74 14.55
C SER A 109 -3.29 16.17 14.18
N LEU A 110 -2.96 17.42 14.52
CA LEU A 110 -1.64 18.02 14.34
C LEU A 110 -0.66 17.65 15.45
N GLN A 111 -1.13 17.12 16.58
CA GLN A 111 -0.25 16.76 17.68
C GLN A 111 0.51 15.49 17.35
N TYR A 112 1.83 15.58 17.47
CA TYR A 112 2.75 14.47 17.35
C TYR A 112 2.29 13.18 18.05
N ALA A 113 1.83 13.27 19.30
CA ALA A 113 1.37 12.13 20.08
C ALA A 113 0.19 11.39 19.42
N PHE A 114 -0.63 12.09 18.62
CA PHE A 114 -1.76 11.51 17.92
C PHE A 114 -1.33 10.67 16.71
N ARG A 115 -0.19 10.96 16.06
CA ARG A 115 0.28 10.19 14.89
C ARG A 115 0.99 8.89 15.23
N ASN A 116 1.42 8.74 16.48
CA ASN A 116 2.06 7.50 16.92
C ASN A 116 1.05 6.56 17.56
N TRP A 117 1.26 5.25 17.36
CA TRP A 117 0.51 4.24 18.09
C TRP A 117 0.84 4.25 19.59
N MET A 118 2.12 4.43 19.90
CA MET A 118 2.66 4.55 21.24
C MET A 118 3.74 5.64 21.28
N ASP A 119 3.99 6.21 22.46
CA ASP A 119 5.10 7.13 22.63
C ASP A 119 6.47 6.43 22.61
N TRP A 120 7.54 7.20 22.43
CA TRP A 120 8.91 6.67 22.34
C TRP A 120 9.41 6.04 23.64
N SER A 121 8.95 6.51 24.79
CA SER A 121 9.36 5.95 26.07
C SER A 121 8.79 4.55 26.25
N THR A 122 7.51 4.37 25.91
CA THR A 122 6.82 3.08 25.90
C THR A 122 7.43 2.14 24.87
N ALA A 123 7.72 2.61 23.65
CA ALA A 123 8.40 1.78 22.64
C ALA A 123 9.77 1.27 23.11
N ARG A 124 10.53 2.11 23.82
CA ARG A 124 11.85 1.76 24.35
C ARG A 124 11.81 0.79 25.52
N SER A 125 10.74 0.76 26.32
CA SER A 125 10.58 -0.18 27.44
C SER A 125 9.71 -1.39 27.12
N LEU A 126 9.09 -1.43 25.93
CA LEU A 126 8.10 -2.42 25.52
C LEU A 126 8.57 -3.87 25.70
N ASN A 127 7.73 -4.70 26.31
CA ASN A 127 7.83 -6.13 26.25
C ASN A 127 7.45 -6.64 24.86
N ILE A 128 8.43 -6.75 23.97
CA ILE A 128 8.19 -7.23 22.60
C ILE A 128 7.71 -8.69 22.52
N LEU A 129 7.73 -9.46 23.60
CA LEU A 129 7.20 -10.83 23.59
C LEU A 129 5.71 -10.84 23.89
N ASP A 130 5.32 -10.07 24.91
CA ASP A 130 3.93 -9.88 25.33
C ASP A 130 3.67 -8.41 25.67
N PRO A 131 3.33 -7.58 24.66
CA PRO A 131 3.21 -6.13 24.85
C PRO A 131 1.86 -5.71 25.44
N ALA A 132 0.96 -6.66 25.74
CA ALA A 132 -0.43 -6.34 26.05
C ALA A 132 -0.58 -5.43 27.28
N SER A 133 0.18 -5.68 28.35
CA SER A 133 0.17 -4.88 29.58
C SER A 133 0.69 -3.46 29.35
N ASP A 134 1.75 -3.35 28.54
CA ASP A 134 2.49 -2.10 28.34
C ASP A 134 1.71 -1.12 27.45
N LEU A 135 0.75 -1.63 26.69
CA LEU A 135 -0.12 -0.86 25.80
C LEU A 135 -1.49 -0.55 26.44
N THR A 136 -1.68 -0.86 27.72
CA THR A 136 -2.90 -0.49 28.45
C THR A 136 -2.90 1.00 28.76
N GLY A 137 -4.03 1.68 28.52
CA GLY A 137 -4.21 3.08 28.93
C GLY A 137 -3.49 4.15 28.09
N LEU A 138 -2.75 3.76 27.04
CA LEU A 138 -2.33 4.68 25.97
C LEU A 138 -3.61 5.19 25.27
N SER A 139 -4.07 6.37 25.65
CA SER A 139 -5.40 6.89 25.32
C SER A 139 -5.65 7.02 23.81
N SER A 140 -6.54 6.18 23.25
CA SER A 140 -7.78 6.53 22.52
C SER A 140 -8.28 5.33 21.69
N ASP A 141 -9.31 4.63 22.20
CA ASP A 141 -10.36 3.91 21.47
C ASP A 141 -10.01 3.13 20.18
N ASP A 142 -8.83 2.52 20.11
CA ASP A 142 -8.37 1.78 18.92
C ASP A 142 -8.37 2.65 17.63
N LEU A 143 -8.26 3.98 17.77
CA LEU A 143 -8.32 4.97 16.67
C LEU A 143 -7.12 4.82 15.73
N GLY A 144 -7.36 4.97 14.42
CA GLY A 144 -6.30 4.84 13.43
C GLY A 144 -5.78 3.40 13.26
N LEU A 145 -6.38 2.38 13.89
CA LEU A 145 -6.07 1.00 13.58
C LEU A 145 -6.61 0.64 12.21
N ILE A 146 -5.82 -0.08 11.43
CA ILE A 146 -6.30 -0.66 10.19
C ILE A 146 -7.34 -1.73 10.53
N ASN A 147 -8.58 -1.53 10.08
CA ASN A 147 -9.73 -2.31 10.50
C ASN A 147 -10.79 -2.40 9.39
N THR A 148 -11.74 -3.32 9.53
CA THR A 148 -12.78 -3.57 8.51
C THR A 148 -13.93 -2.55 8.48
N GLY A 149 -13.97 -1.57 9.38
CA GLY A 149 -15.11 -0.70 9.61
C GLY A 149 -16.20 -1.35 10.46
N LYS A 150 -17.03 -0.50 11.08
CA LYS A 150 -18.16 -0.89 11.94
C LYS A 150 -19.36 -1.24 11.07
N TYR A 151 -19.93 -2.43 11.24
CA TYR A 151 -21.08 -2.88 10.47
C TYR A 151 -22.22 -3.37 11.36
N GLY A 152 -23.46 -2.94 11.09
CA GLY A 152 -24.65 -3.44 11.78
C GLY A 152 -24.64 -3.24 13.31
N GLY A 153 -23.92 -2.24 13.80
CA GLY A 153 -23.73 -1.98 15.24
C GLY A 153 -22.64 -2.84 15.90
N ALA A 154 -22.00 -3.75 15.17
CA ALA A 154 -20.85 -4.50 15.64
C ALA A 154 -19.55 -3.75 15.29
N ASP A 155 -18.61 -3.74 16.23
CA ASP A 155 -17.27 -3.18 16.02
C ASP A 155 -16.57 -3.90 14.85
N GLY A 156 -15.78 -3.15 14.09
CA GLY A 156 -14.91 -3.69 13.05
C GLY A 156 -13.86 -4.63 13.62
N THR A 157 -13.27 -5.44 12.74
CA THR A 157 -12.14 -6.31 13.10
C THR A 157 -10.83 -5.59 12.82
N PRO A 158 -9.93 -5.41 13.82
CA PRO A 158 -8.58 -4.94 13.57
C PRO A 158 -7.82 -5.93 12.68
N LEU A 159 -7.35 -5.48 11.53
CA LEU A 159 -6.49 -6.26 10.63
C LEU A 159 -5.03 -6.24 11.09
N VAL A 160 -4.63 -5.17 11.77
CA VAL A 160 -3.41 -5.11 12.56
C VAL A 160 -3.79 -4.97 14.03
N PRO A 161 -3.42 -5.94 14.89
CA PRO A 161 -3.79 -5.90 16.29
C PRO A 161 -3.04 -4.77 17.00
N ARG A 162 -3.64 -4.23 18.06
CA ARG A 162 -3.00 -3.24 18.95
C ARG A 162 -1.63 -3.69 19.47
N THR A 163 -1.44 -4.98 19.68
CA THR A 163 -0.18 -5.59 20.13
C THR A 163 0.91 -5.65 19.05
N GLY A 164 0.63 -5.13 17.86
CA GLY A 164 1.52 -5.16 16.72
C GLY A 164 1.71 -6.56 16.16
N ILE A 165 2.35 -6.65 15.00
CA ILE A 165 2.68 -7.91 14.35
C ILE A 165 4.11 -8.28 14.71
N ALA A 166 4.28 -9.52 15.19
CA ALA A 166 5.59 -10.08 15.49
C ALA A 166 6.31 -10.55 14.23
N LEU A 167 7.56 -10.13 14.09
CA LEU A 167 8.51 -10.71 13.16
C LEU A 167 9.33 -11.75 13.91
N THR A 168 9.32 -12.97 13.39
CA THR A 168 9.97 -14.12 14.03
C THR A 168 11.01 -14.73 13.11
N ALA A 169 12.13 -15.16 13.68
CA ALA A 169 13.15 -15.95 12.99
C ALA A 169 13.23 -17.36 13.62
N PRO A 170 13.75 -18.37 12.90
CA PRO A 170 14.09 -19.65 13.52
C PRO A 170 15.02 -19.45 14.72
N ASP A 171 14.78 -20.20 15.80
CA ASP A 171 15.65 -20.19 16.96
C ASP A 171 17.03 -20.80 16.60
N PRO A 172 18.15 -20.06 16.71
CA PRO A 172 19.47 -20.60 16.41
C PRO A 172 19.94 -21.66 17.41
N ASP A 173 19.38 -21.66 18.63
CA ASP A 173 19.85 -22.48 19.76
C ASP A 173 18.87 -23.63 20.10
N GLY A 174 17.78 -23.79 19.34
CA GLY A 174 16.72 -24.74 19.68
C GLY A 174 15.68 -24.97 18.58
N SER A 175 14.59 -25.63 18.96
CA SER A 175 13.43 -25.82 18.08
C SER A 175 12.42 -24.71 18.30
N GLY A 176 11.95 -24.06 17.22
CA GLY A 176 10.89 -23.06 17.28
C GLY A 176 11.29 -21.76 16.59
N THR A 177 10.62 -20.67 16.97
CA THR A 177 10.92 -19.34 16.47
C THR A 177 11.07 -18.35 17.63
N VAL A 178 11.91 -17.35 17.42
CA VAL A 178 12.14 -16.23 18.34
C VAL A 178 11.60 -14.94 17.72
N THR A 179 10.86 -14.17 18.50
CA THR A 179 10.44 -12.82 18.09
C THR A 179 11.64 -11.89 18.15
N THR A 180 12.06 -11.38 16.99
CA THR A 180 13.20 -10.46 16.85
C THR A 180 12.75 -9.00 16.92
N ALA A 181 11.61 -8.70 16.30
CA ALA A 181 11.02 -7.37 16.28
C ALA A 181 9.49 -7.42 16.21
N ARG A 182 8.86 -6.28 16.48
CA ARG A 182 7.44 -6.03 16.20
C ARG A 182 7.30 -4.75 15.42
N TYR A 183 6.25 -4.65 14.59
CA TYR A 183 5.80 -3.37 14.08
C TYR A 183 4.37 -3.05 14.48
N PHE A 184 4.11 -1.76 14.60
CA PHE A 184 2.83 -1.17 14.95
C PHE A 184 2.45 -0.16 13.88
N LEU A 185 1.17 -0.06 13.57
CA LEU A 185 0.67 0.86 12.56
C LEU A 185 -0.32 1.83 13.16
N LYS A 186 -0.32 3.05 12.64
CA LYS A 186 -1.37 4.02 12.88
C LYS A 186 -1.68 4.78 11.60
N VAL A 187 -2.97 4.89 11.29
CA VAL A 187 -3.52 5.72 10.23
C VAL A 187 -4.01 7.02 10.84
N THR A 188 -3.64 8.14 10.22
CA THR A 188 -4.15 9.46 10.59
C THR A 188 -4.39 10.27 9.34
N ASP A 189 -5.26 11.25 9.45
CA ASP A 189 -5.53 12.21 8.38
C ASP A 189 -4.35 13.18 8.16
N ASN A 190 -4.26 13.79 6.98
CA ASN A 190 -3.27 14.81 6.65
C ASN A 190 -3.73 16.22 7.04
N PRO A 191 -2.79 17.05 7.53
CA PRO A 191 -3.10 18.39 7.99
C PRO A 191 -3.49 19.36 6.87
N GLU A 192 -3.28 18.96 5.61
CA GLU A 192 -3.60 19.74 4.41
C GLU A 192 -4.99 19.42 3.84
N ASP A 193 -5.83 18.67 4.57
CA ASP A 193 -7.15 18.28 4.10
C ASP A 193 -8.11 19.48 3.94
N CYS A 194 -9.17 19.29 3.14
CA CYS A 194 -10.18 20.32 2.87
C CYS A 194 -11.13 20.60 4.04
N ASP A 195 -11.05 19.82 5.13
CA ASP A 195 -11.69 20.12 6.40
C ASP A 195 -10.66 20.17 7.55
N THR A 196 -11.14 20.28 8.79
CA THR A 196 -10.26 20.41 9.97
C THR A 196 -10.49 19.25 10.95
N ASP A 197 -11.18 18.21 10.51
CA ASP A 197 -11.60 17.10 11.34
C ASP A 197 -10.63 15.91 11.17
N PRO A 198 -10.16 15.26 12.25
CA PRO A 198 -9.16 14.19 12.14
C PRO A 198 -9.69 12.84 11.61
N PHE A 199 -10.99 12.73 11.37
CA PHE A 199 -11.73 11.46 11.39
C PHE A 199 -12.57 11.22 10.14
N THR A 200 -12.59 12.20 9.26
CA THR A 200 -13.20 12.19 7.95
C THR A 200 -12.11 12.60 6.98
N ASP A 201 -11.93 11.81 5.94
CA ASP A 201 -11.07 12.17 4.82
C ASP A 201 -11.92 12.88 3.75
N CYS A 202 -11.42 13.99 3.20
CA CYS A 202 -12.08 14.68 2.09
C CYS A 202 -11.25 14.83 0.81
N ASP A 203 -9.93 14.59 0.85
CA ASP A 203 -9.04 14.64 -0.32
C ASP A 203 -8.52 13.27 -0.82
N GLY A 204 -8.84 12.18 -0.11
CA GLY A 204 -8.44 10.82 -0.44
C GLY A 204 -7.03 10.47 0.00
N ILE A 205 -6.43 11.24 0.91
CA ILE A 205 -5.05 11.05 1.38
C ILE A 205 -5.07 10.66 2.85
N VAL A 206 -4.23 9.68 3.20
CA VAL A 206 -4.00 9.31 4.60
C VAL A 206 -2.52 9.15 4.87
N ILE A 207 -2.14 9.42 6.12
CA ILE A 207 -0.80 9.20 6.64
C ILE A 207 -0.81 7.86 7.38
N VAL A 208 0.11 6.98 7.00
CA VAL A 208 0.38 5.75 7.77
C VAL A 208 1.74 5.88 8.41
N ARG A 209 1.77 5.73 9.73
CA ARG A 209 3.00 5.64 10.52
C ARG A 209 3.23 4.21 10.97
N SER A 210 4.44 3.71 10.75
CA SER A 210 4.89 2.40 11.18
C SER A 210 6.03 2.53 12.18
N THR A 211 5.83 1.98 13.38
CA THR A 211 6.83 1.95 14.45
C THR A 211 7.37 0.54 14.57
N GLY A 212 8.64 0.34 14.24
CA GLY A 212 9.37 -0.90 14.45
C GLY A 212 10.08 -0.87 15.80
N VAL A 213 9.94 -1.94 16.58
CA VAL A 213 10.57 -2.11 17.89
C VAL A 213 11.30 -3.44 17.91
N ALA A 214 12.61 -3.40 18.17
CA ALA A 214 13.46 -4.58 18.26
C ALA A 214 14.22 -4.59 19.58
N ARG A 215 14.38 -5.79 20.13
CA ARG A 215 15.00 -5.97 21.44
C ARG A 215 16.52 -5.90 21.35
N THR A 216 17.13 -5.20 22.31
CA THR A 216 18.57 -5.35 22.61
C THR A 216 18.77 -6.57 23.52
N ILE A 217 19.85 -7.33 23.34
CA ILE A 217 20.11 -8.54 24.13
C ILE A 217 20.17 -8.16 25.62
N ARG A 218 19.46 -8.92 26.48
CA ARG A 218 19.47 -8.69 27.92
C ARG A 218 20.74 -9.28 28.51
N GLU A 219 21.55 -8.44 29.14
CA GLU A 219 22.64 -8.90 30.01
C GLU A 219 22.03 -9.54 31.26
N THR A 220 22.41 -10.78 31.58
CA THR A 220 21.93 -11.48 32.78
C THR A 220 22.39 -10.72 34.03
N GLY A 221 21.45 -10.14 34.78
CA GLY A 221 21.73 -9.39 36.02
C GLY A 221 22.07 -7.91 35.85
N GLY A 222 21.98 -7.36 34.63
CA GLY A 222 22.14 -5.92 34.34
C GLY A 222 20.81 -5.15 34.25
N PRO A 223 20.84 -3.80 34.23
CA PRO A 223 19.65 -2.99 33.98
C PRO A 223 19.04 -3.32 32.61
N VAL A 224 17.70 -3.29 32.53
CA VAL A 224 16.97 -3.52 31.27
C VAL A 224 17.42 -2.47 30.26
N ARG A 225 18.03 -2.91 29.16
CA ARG A 225 18.41 -2.03 28.05
C ARG A 225 17.16 -1.64 27.25
N ALA A 226 17.15 -0.41 26.79
CA ALA A 226 16.08 0.08 25.93
C ALA A 226 16.06 -0.68 24.60
N ASN A 227 14.87 -0.90 24.07
CA ASN A 227 14.68 -1.39 22.71
C ASN A 227 15.20 -0.37 21.69
N SER A 228 15.63 -0.89 20.55
CA SER A 228 15.85 -0.10 19.35
C SER A 228 14.50 0.20 18.71
N VAL A 229 14.29 1.46 18.30
CA VAL A 229 13.02 1.94 17.75
C VAL A 229 13.32 2.70 16.46
N ALA A 230 12.61 2.33 15.39
CA ALA A 230 12.62 3.05 14.12
C ALA A 230 11.19 3.41 13.74
N VAL A 231 10.99 4.59 13.19
CA VAL A 231 9.66 5.08 12.81
C VAL A 231 9.70 5.54 11.37
N TYR A 232 8.79 5.02 10.56
CA TYR A 232 8.61 5.47 9.19
C TYR A 232 7.19 5.98 8.98
N GLU A 233 7.08 6.99 8.12
CA GLU A 233 5.81 7.59 7.73
C GLU A 233 5.70 7.57 6.21
N ALA A 234 4.52 7.21 5.72
CA ALA A 234 4.17 7.31 4.31
C ALA A 234 2.81 8.01 4.14
N LYS A 235 2.69 8.82 3.08
CA LYS A 235 1.41 9.36 2.61
C LYS A 235 0.87 8.44 1.52
N PHE A 236 -0.32 7.89 1.71
CA PHE A 236 -1.03 7.11 0.70
C PHE A 236 -2.20 7.89 0.15
N LYS A 237 -2.45 7.76 -1.16
CA LYS A 237 -3.58 8.40 -1.84
C LYS A 237 -4.44 7.36 -2.54
N GLU A 238 -5.74 7.41 -2.29
CA GLU A 238 -6.77 6.77 -3.10
C GLU A 238 -6.92 7.56 -4.41
N LEU A 239 -6.36 7.03 -5.50
CA LEU A 239 -6.49 7.69 -6.80
C LEU A 239 -7.90 7.58 -7.35
N ARG A 240 -8.53 8.72 -7.61
CA ARG A 240 -9.86 8.79 -8.25
C ARG A 240 -9.78 8.96 -9.76
N THR A 241 -8.75 8.41 -10.39
CA THR A 241 -8.51 8.52 -11.84
C THR A 241 -9.66 7.96 -12.67
N PHE A 242 -10.24 6.83 -12.24
CA PHE A 242 -11.36 6.18 -12.92
C PHE A 242 -12.72 6.51 -12.28
N ASP A 243 -12.82 7.61 -11.54
CA ASP A 243 -14.09 8.18 -11.11
C ASP A 243 -14.78 8.83 -12.31
N LEU A 244 -15.44 8.02 -13.13
CA LEU A 244 -15.98 8.41 -14.42
C LEU A 244 -17.22 9.29 -14.25
N ASP A 245 -17.27 10.43 -14.94
CA ASP A 245 -18.44 11.34 -14.94
C ASP A 245 -19.60 10.87 -15.85
N ALA A 246 -19.46 9.69 -16.46
CA ALA A 246 -20.44 9.05 -17.32
C ALA A 246 -20.32 7.52 -17.19
N PRO A 247 -21.43 6.76 -17.33
CA PRO A 247 -21.40 5.30 -17.22
C PRO A 247 -20.65 4.64 -18.38
N VAL A 248 -20.49 5.34 -19.51
CA VAL A 248 -19.64 4.92 -20.61
C VAL A 248 -18.70 6.07 -20.97
N VAL A 249 -17.41 5.85 -20.85
CA VAL A 249 -16.35 6.78 -21.26
C VAL A 249 -15.52 6.14 -22.36
N VAL A 250 -15.34 6.85 -23.47
CA VAL A 250 -14.53 6.41 -24.61
C VAL A 250 -13.44 7.43 -24.89
N GLU A 251 -12.19 6.98 -24.94
CA GLU A 251 -11.02 7.84 -25.10
C GLU A 251 -10.24 7.54 -26.38
N GLY A 252 -10.03 8.57 -27.19
CA GLY A 252 -9.25 8.54 -28.42
C GLY A 252 -9.56 9.73 -29.33
N ASP A 253 -8.72 9.98 -30.33
CA ASP A 253 -8.89 11.04 -31.34
C ASP A 253 -10.13 10.80 -32.21
N GLY A 254 -10.43 9.53 -32.49
CA GLY A 254 -11.64 9.12 -33.18
C GLY A 254 -12.23 7.86 -32.54
N VAL A 255 -13.50 7.59 -32.84
CA VAL A 255 -14.22 6.41 -32.35
C VAL A 255 -14.91 5.70 -33.51
N LEU A 256 -14.76 4.39 -33.57
CA LEU A 256 -15.33 3.55 -34.63
C LEU A 256 -16.27 2.47 -34.05
N PRO A 257 -17.20 1.92 -34.85
CA PRO A 257 -17.98 0.77 -34.42
C PRO A 257 -17.08 -0.48 -34.30
N ALA A 258 -17.35 -1.31 -33.29
CA ALA A 258 -16.65 -2.60 -33.12
C ALA A 258 -17.22 -3.69 -34.05
N ALA A 259 -18.47 -3.55 -34.47
CA ALA A 259 -19.15 -4.39 -35.45
C ALA A 259 -19.62 -3.54 -36.67
N THR A 260 -20.58 -4.04 -37.45
CA THR A 260 -21.10 -3.35 -38.65
C THR A 260 -21.67 -1.95 -38.33
N THR A 261 -22.28 -1.78 -37.16
CA THR A 261 -22.82 -0.49 -36.71
C THR A 261 -22.55 -0.29 -35.21
N MET A 262 -22.53 0.97 -34.77
CA MET A 262 -22.19 1.33 -33.39
C MET A 262 -23.36 1.08 -32.43
N PHE A 263 -24.58 1.38 -32.88
CA PHE A 263 -25.79 1.18 -32.09
C PHE A 263 -26.75 0.28 -32.86
N THR A 264 -27.11 -0.86 -32.26
CA THR A 264 -28.10 -1.80 -32.80
C THR A 264 -29.13 -2.19 -31.75
N GLY A 265 -30.27 -2.69 -32.19
CA GLY A 265 -31.43 -2.88 -31.32
C GLY A 265 -32.15 -1.56 -31.00
N SER A 266 -33.35 -1.67 -30.44
CA SER A 266 -34.18 -0.53 -30.04
C SER A 266 -34.26 -0.33 -28.52
N SER A 267 -33.75 -1.29 -27.73
CA SER A 267 -34.01 -1.42 -26.29
C SER A 267 -32.83 -1.14 -25.36
N PHE A 268 -31.65 -0.78 -25.88
CA PHE A 268 -30.53 -0.43 -25.00
C PHE A 268 -30.81 0.86 -24.21
N ASN A 269 -30.19 1.00 -23.03
CA ASN A 269 -30.33 2.16 -22.17
C ASN A 269 -28.97 2.55 -21.55
N ILE A 270 -28.52 3.76 -21.78
CA ILE A 270 -27.32 4.35 -21.19
C ILE A 270 -27.77 5.55 -20.38
N ASP A 271 -27.56 5.54 -19.07
CA ASP A 271 -28.13 6.54 -18.17
C ASP A 271 -27.07 7.09 -17.21
N GLY A 272 -26.62 8.30 -17.49
CA GLY A 272 -25.73 9.08 -16.62
C GLY A 272 -26.48 10.02 -15.67
N SER A 273 -27.81 9.93 -15.56
CA SER A 273 -28.62 10.75 -14.65
C SER A 273 -29.03 10.16 -13.28
N PRO A 274 -28.55 8.99 -12.81
CA PRO A 274 -29.18 8.34 -11.65
C PRO A 274 -28.90 9.01 -10.30
N ASN A 275 -27.88 9.89 -10.17
CA ASN A 275 -27.65 10.62 -8.92
C ASN A 275 -28.25 12.04 -8.95
N PRO A 276 -29.31 12.34 -8.16
CA PRO A 276 -29.88 13.68 -8.07
C PRO A 276 -28.95 14.71 -7.41
N TYR A 277 -27.92 14.27 -6.66
CA TYR A 277 -26.98 15.12 -5.95
C TYR A 277 -25.72 15.47 -6.75
N SER A 278 -25.48 14.81 -7.89
CA SER A 278 -24.32 15.10 -8.71
C SER A 278 -24.42 16.51 -9.32
N ILE A 279 -23.43 17.33 -8.99
CA ILE A 279 -23.25 18.68 -9.51
C ILE A 279 -22.55 18.62 -10.88
N GLY A 280 -23.00 19.44 -11.82
CA GLY A 280 -22.39 19.53 -13.16
C GLY A 280 -23.17 18.84 -14.29
N THR A 281 -22.53 18.84 -15.47
CA THR A 281 -23.08 18.33 -16.73
C THR A 281 -22.76 16.84 -16.87
N LEU A 282 -23.75 15.98 -16.64
CA LEU A 282 -23.59 14.54 -16.79
C LEU A 282 -24.08 14.06 -18.16
N TYR A 283 -23.28 13.20 -18.76
CA TYR A 283 -23.58 12.55 -20.03
C TYR A 283 -23.87 11.07 -19.80
N GLY A 284 -24.66 10.45 -20.69
CA GLY A 284 -24.74 9.00 -20.78
C GLY A 284 -23.46 8.42 -21.39
N ILE A 285 -22.91 9.09 -22.41
CA ILE A 285 -21.60 8.76 -22.97
C ILE A 285 -20.70 10.01 -22.89
N GLY A 286 -19.61 9.90 -22.13
CA GLY A 286 -18.53 10.88 -22.13
C GLY A 286 -17.45 10.48 -23.13
N THR A 287 -16.87 11.44 -23.84
CA THR A 287 -15.68 11.20 -24.67
C THR A 287 -14.50 12.02 -24.22
N ILE A 288 -13.31 11.43 -24.26
CA ILE A 288 -12.04 12.13 -24.05
C ILE A 288 -11.32 12.18 -25.41
N ASP A 289 -11.14 13.39 -25.92
CA ASP A 289 -10.45 13.69 -27.16
C ASP A 289 -8.94 13.80 -26.89
N THR A 290 -8.20 12.85 -27.43
CA THR A 290 -6.74 12.77 -27.24
C THR A 290 -5.98 13.71 -28.18
N ASN A 291 -6.66 14.38 -29.11
CA ASN A 291 -6.07 15.33 -30.05
C ASN A 291 -7.01 16.51 -30.34
N THR A 292 -7.17 17.38 -29.33
CA THR A 292 -8.02 18.57 -29.40
C THR A 292 -7.56 19.64 -30.40
N SER A 293 -6.48 19.42 -31.14
CA SER A 293 -5.92 20.37 -32.11
C SER A 293 -6.45 20.18 -33.52
N ASN A 294 -7.18 19.09 -33.78
CA ASN A 294 -7.73 18.79 -35.10
C ASN A 294 -9.25 19.07 -35.14
N THR A 295 -9.90 18.68 -36.25
CA THR A 295 -11.33 18.85 -36.49
C THR A 295 -12.14 17.56 -36.29
N ILE A 296 -11.53 16.54 -35.68
CA ILE A 296 -12.17 15.27 -35.37
C ILE A 296 -12.62 15.33 -33.91
N HIS A 297 -13.93 15.21 -33.69
CA HIS A 297 -14.49 15.22 -32.35
C HIS A 297 -15.18 13.88 -32.08
N PRO A 298 -14.66 13.05 -31.16
CA PRO A 298 -15.22 11.76 -30.79
C PRO A 298 -16.73 11.81 -30.48
N ALA A 299 -17.17 12.80 -29.70
CA ALA A 299 -18.58 12.96 -29.36
C ALA A 299 -19.47 13.12 -30.61
N ASP A 300 -19.04 13.91 -31.59
CA ASP A 300 -19.81 14.16 -32.81
C ASP A 300 -19.82 12.95 -33.74
N GLN A 301 -18.71 12.21 -33.79
CA GLN A 301 -18.64 10.93 -34.49
C GLN A 301 -19.60 9.88 -33.91
N ILE A 302 -19.77 9.83 -32.58
CA ILE A 302 -20.74 8.92 -31.94
C ILE A 302 -22.18 9.40 -32.23
N LYS A 303 -22.46 10.71 -32.07
CA LYS A 303 -23.79 11.29 -32.36
C LYS A 303 -24.23 11.03 -33.80
N ALA A 304 -23.34 11.18 -34.78
CA ALA A 304 -23.63 10.96 -36.20
C ALA A 304 -24.03 9.51 -36.53
N ARG A 305 -23.73 8.55 -35.65
CA ARG A 305 -24.06 7.12 -35.81
C ARG A 305 -25.31 6.69 -35.05
N LEU A 306 -25.96 7.62 -34.35
CA LEU A 306 -27.17 7.38 -33.58
C LEU A 306 -28.38 7.96 -34.33
N SER A 307 -29.40 7.13 -34.56
CA SER A 307 -30.62 7.61 -35.19
C SER A 307 -31.48 8.43 -34.20
N PRO A 308 -32.23 9.45 -34.67
CA PRO A 308 -33.01 10.32 -33.78
C PRO A 308 -34.02 9.59 -32.89
N GLU A 309 -34.58 8.47 -33.34
CA GLU A 309 -35.54 7.67 -32.56
C GLU A 309 -34.90 7.07 -31.30
N ARG A 310 -33.58 6.96 -31.27
CA ARG A 310 -32.80 6.36 -30.20
C ARG A 310 -32.14 7.38 -29.28
N PHE A 311 -32.35 8.69 -29.49
CA PHE A 311 -31.77 9.71 -28.60
C PHE A 311 -32.21 9.53 -27.14
N ARG A 312 -33.43 9.04 -26.92
CA ARG A 312 -33.97 8.73 -25.58
C ARG A 312 -33.29 7.56 -24.87
N ASN A 313 -32.53 6.75 -25.60
CA ASN A 313 -31.80 5.62 -25.04
C ASN A 313 -30.49 6.06 -24.37
N ILE A 314 -30.03 7.29 -24.60
CA ILE A 314 -28.81 7.84 -23.98
C ILE A 314 -29.21 9.09 -23.19
N LYS A 315 -29.27 8.95 -21.86
CA LYS A 315 -29.78 9.95 -20.91
C LYS A 315 -28.65 10.53 -20.07
N GLY A 316 -28.83 11.77 -19.65
CA GLY A 316 -27.91 12.51 -18.78
C GLY A 316 -28.52 13.84 -18.37
N LYS A 317 -27.89 14.52 -17.42
CA LYS A 317 -28.35 15.82 -16.91
C LYS A 317 -28.13 16.97 -17.91
N CYS A 318 -27.23 16.78 -18.87
CA CYS A 318 -26.88 17.79 -19.89
C CYS A 318 -28.04 18.16 -20.82
N CYS A 319 -28.95 17.23 -21.09
CA CYS A 319 -29.65 17.20 -22.36
C CYS A 319 -31.10 16.71 -22.21
N GLY A 320 -32.03 17.35 -22.92
CA GLY A 320 -33.43 16.95 -22.99
C GLY A 320 -33.66 15.73 -23.91
N PRO A 321 -34.89 15.18 -23.98
CA PRO A 321 -35.19 13.92 -24.67
C PRO A 321 -35.05 13.96 -26.21
N THR A 322 -34.76 15.13 -26.78
CA THR A 322 -34.60 15.38 -28.22
C THR A 322 -33.13 15.46 -28.65
N GLN A 323 -32.19 15.34 -27.72
CA GLN A 323 -30.76 15.33 -27.98
C GLN A 323 -30.13 14.17 -27.20
N PRO A 324 -29.27 13.35 -27.82
CA PRO A 324 -28.62 12.28 -27.08
C PRO A 324 -27.64 12.87 -26.07
N ALA A 325 -27.61 12.34 -24.85
CA ALA A 325 -26.67 12.77 -23.82
C ALA A 325 -25.26 12.23 -24.07
N ILE A 326 -24.64 12.69 -25.15
CA ILE A 326 -23.27 12.39 -25.56
C ILE A 326 -22.48 13.70 -25.58
N GLY A 327 -21.34 13.74 -24.89
CA GLY A 327 -20.55 14.97 -24.83
C GLY A 327 -19.07 14.74 -24.59
N ASP A 328 -18.31 15.78 -24.90
CA ASP A 328 -16.88 15.86 -24.65
C ASP A 328 -16.64 16.26 -23.19
N ILE A 329 -15.83 15.47 -22.48
CA ILE A 329 -15.43 15.66 -21.09
C ILE A 329 -13.94 15.97 -20.93
N THR A 330 -13.20 16.16 -22.04
CA THR A 330 -11.74 16.34 -22.05
C THR A 330 -11.27 17.47 -21.15
N THR A 331 -11.95 18.62 -21.19
CA THR A 331 -11.60 19.76 -20.31
C THR A 331 -11.81 19.44 -18.84
N THR A 332 -12.93 18.79 -18.48
CA THR A 332 -13.21 18.41 -17.09
C THR A 332 -12.18 17.41 -16.57
N VAL A 333 -11.80 16.43 -17.40
CA VAL A 333 -10.73 15.46 -17.11
C VAL A 333 -9.39 16.17 -16.92
N GLY A 334 -9.05 17.13 -17.79
CA GLY A 334 -7.78 17.87 -17.72
C GLY A 334 -7.65 18.81 -16.52
N LEU A 335 -8.77 19.32 -15.98
CA LEU A 335 -8.77 20.20 -14.81
C LEU A 335 -8.65 19.43 -13.48
N ASN A 336 -9.07 18.16 -13.44
CA ASN A 336 -8.97 17.34 -12.24
C ASN A 336 -7.58 16.66 -12.16
N PRO A 337 -6.84 16.81 -11.05
CA PRO A 337 -5.47 16.31 -10.94
C PRO A 337 -5.36 14.78 -11.07
N ASP A 338 -6.36 14.03 -10.59
CA ASP A 338 -6.38 12.57 -10.60
C ASP A 338 -6.85 12.04 -11.95
N LYS A 339 -7.90 12.65 -12.53
CA LYS A 339 -8.44 12.23 -13.83
C LYS A 339 -7.52 12.61 -14.99
N ARG A 340 -6.72 13.67 -14.86
CA ARG A 340 -5.73 14.06 -15.88
C ARG A 340 -4.73 12.94 -16.19
N LEU A 341 -4.53 11.97 -15.29
CA LEU A 341 -3.71 10.78 -15.55
C LEU A 341 -4.29 9.89 -16.67
N LEU A 342 -5.59 9.98 -16.98
CA LEU A 342 -6.18 9.33 -18.16
C LEU A 342 -5.54 9.83 -19.46
N LEU A 343 -5.13 11.11 -19.52
CA LEU A 343 -4.48 11.71 -20.69
C LEU A 343 -3.03 11.27 -20.88
N ASP A 344 -2.47 10.47 -19.97
CA ASP A 344 -1.13 9.89 -20.11
C ASP A 344 -1.24 8.42 -20.52
N PRO A 345 -0.94 8.08 -21.78
CA PRO A 345 -1.07 6.71 -22.23
C PRO A 345 0.02 5.79 -21.65
N ASN A 346 1.15 6.33 -21.17
CA ASN A 346 2.14 5.55 -20.43
C ASN A 346 1.61 5.15 -19.05
N PHE A 347 0.90 6.05 -18.38
CA PHE A 347 0.21 5.73 -17.12
C PHE A 347 -0.81 4.62 -17.36
N LEU A 348 -1.68 4.75 -18.35
CA LEU A 348 -2.69 3.72 -18.68
C LEU A 348 -2.05 2.37 -19.03
N GLY A 349 -0.98 2.38 -19.82
CA GLY A 349 -0.21 1.19 -20.17
C GLY A 349 0.43 0.54 -18.93
N ASN A 350 0.99 1.34 -18.02
CA ASN A 350 1.56 0.84 -16.77
C ASN A 350 0.49 0.22 -15.85
N ILE A 351 -0.68 0.86 -15.73
CA ILE A 351 -1.82 0.29 -15.00
C ILE A 351 -2.21 -1.06 -15.59
N ALA A 352 -2.46 -1.13 -16.90
CA ALA A 352 -2.95 -2.32 -17.56
C ALA A 352 -1.95 -3.48 -17.54
N TYR A 353 -0.67 -3.23 -17.86
CA TYR A 353 0.29 -4.31 -18.13
C TYR A 353 1.29 -4.58 -17.01
N ASN A 354 1.52 -3.64 -16.08
CA ASN A 354 2.52 -3.80 -15.01
C ASN A 354 1.91 -3.86 -13.62
N LEU A 355 0.87 -3.05 -13.37
CA LEU A 355 0.25 -2.93 -12.05
C LEU A 355 -0.85 -3.97 -11.85
N MET A 356 -1.90 -3.97 -12.69
CA MET A 356 -3.05 -4.87 -12.48
C MET A 356 -2.70 -6.36 -12.42
N PRO A 357 -1.78 -6.91 -13.23
CA PRO A 357 -1.42 -8.33 -13.12
C PRO A 357 -0.85 -8.74 -11.75
N LYS A 358 -0.30 -7.80 -10.98
CA LYS A 358 0.31 -8.07 -9.66
C LYS A 358 -0.69 -7.99 -8.51
N PHE A 359 -1.76 -7.22 -8.68
CA PHE A 359 -2.72 -6.90 -7.62
C PHE A 359 -4.11 -7.50 -7.85
N ALA A 360 -4.40 -8.01 -9.05
CA ALA A 360 -5.66 -8.64 -9.36
C ALA A 360 -5.89 -9.93 -8.57
N ASP A 361 -7.11 -10.15 -8.11
CA ASP A 361 -7.53 -11.40 -7.47
C ASP A 361 -7.52 -12.56 -8.47
N ASN A 362 -8.01 -12.30 -9.69
CA ASN A 362 -8.06 -13.27 -10.77
C ASN A 362 -7.22 -12.78 -11.95
N VAL A 363 -6.25 -13.57 -12.38
CA VAL A 363 -5.35 -13.26 -13.50
C VAL A 363 -5.49 -14.32 -14.57
N TYR A 364 -6.00 -13.93 -15.73
CA TYR A 364 -6.11 -14.78 -16.92
C TYR A 364 -5.15 -14.31 -18.00
N GLN A 365 -4.29 -15.21 -18.48
CA GLN A 365 -3.31 -14.91 -19.52
C GLN A 365 -3.78 -15.43 -20.88
N GLY A 366 -3.60 -14.63 -21.93
CA GLY A 366 -4.06 -14.94 -23.27
C GLY A 366 -5.58 -14.84 -23.43
N ASN A 367 -6.05 -15.10 -24.65
CA ASN A 367 -7.47 -14.99 -24.99
C ASN A 367 -8.33 -15.97 -24.19
N GLN A 368 -9.43 -15.47 -23.65
CA GLN A 368 -10.38 -16.19 -22.81
C GLN A 368 -11.74 -16.33 -23.48
N SER A 369 -12.41 -17.45 -23.19
CA SER A 369 -13.82 -17.67 -23.54
C SER A 369 -14.56 -18.22 -22.34
N TRP A 370 -15.65 -17.55 -21.96
CA TRP A 370 -16.53 -17.90 -20.84
C TRP A 370 -17.91 -18.31 -21.40
N PRO A 371 -18.09 -19.59 -21.78
CA PRO A 371 -19.40 -20.16 -22.08
C PRO A 371 -20.21 -20.48 -20.80
N ALA A 372 -21.45 -20.94 -20.97
CA ALA A 372 -22.26 -21.41 -19.85
C ALA A 372 -21.54 -22.54 -19.07
N GLY A 373 -21.54 -22.44 -17.74
CA GLY A 373 -20.91 -23.42 -16.86
C GLY A 373 -19.43 -23.19 -16.54
N THR A 374 -18.78 -22.16 -17.10
CA THR A 374 -17.43 -21.78 -16.67
C THR A 374 -17.46 -21.31 -15.21
N ALA A 375 -16.67 -21.96 -14.36
CA ALA A 375 -16.53 -21.56 -12.97
C ALA A 375 -15.51 -20.41 -12.86
N VAL A 376 -16.00 -19.18 -12.70
CA VAL A 376 -15.20 -17.98 -12.42
C VAL A 376 -15.81 -17.25 -11.23
N ASP A 377 -15.00 -16.92 -10.23
CA ASP A 377 -15.42 -16.11 -9.08
C ASP A 377 -15.20 -14.63 -9.40
N LEU A 378 -16.25 -13.98 -9.90
CA LEU A 378 -16.19 -12.60 -10.39
C LEU A 378 -16.59 -11.56 -9.35
N GLY A 379 -16.66 -11.95 -8.07
CA GLY A 379 -17.18 -11.09 -7.02
C GLY A 379 -18.70 -11.05 -6.93
N TYR A 380 -19.19 -10.37 -5.90
CA TYR A 380 -20.60 -10.27 -5.55
C TYR A 380 -20.90 -8.90 -4.97
N TYR A 381 -22.02 -8.31 -5.38
CA TYR A 381 -22.55 -7.05 -4.85
C TYR A 381 -24.05 -7.18 -4.63
N ASP A 382 -24.50 -6.79 -3.44
CA ASP A 382 -25.92 -6.64 -3.12
C ASP A 382 -26.24 -5.15 -2.92
N PRO A 383 -26.98 -4.50 -3.83
CA PRO A 383 -27.32 -3.08 -3.73
C PRO A 383 -28.29 -2.76 -2.59
N SER A 384 -28.90 -3.78 -1.95
CA SER A 384 -29.77 -3.58 -0.79
C SER A 384 -29.01 -3.47 0.54
N GLU A 385 -27.74 -3.87 0.54
CA GLU A 385 -26.87 -3.85 1.71
C GLU A 385 -25.92 -2.62 1.69
N PRO A 386 -25.44 -2.16 2.86
CA PRO A 386 -24.35 -1.20 2.95
C PRO A 386 -23.07 -1.67 2.20
N LEU A 387 -22.23 -0.72 1.79
CA LEU A 387 -21.02 -1.02 1.02
C LEU A 387 -19.95 -1.77 1.84
N ASP A 388 -19.94 -1.53 3.15
CA ASP A 388 -19.10 -2.14 4.17
C ASP A 388 -19.67 -3.48 4.69
N ALA A 389 -20.81 -3.95 4.17
CA ALA A 389 -21.36 -5.22 4.61
C ALA A 389 -20.37 -6.36 4.30
N PRO A 390 -20.07 -7.26 5.27
CA PRO A 390 -19.12 -8.37 5.07
C PRO A 390 -19.49 -9.34 3.94
N SER A 391 -20.75 -9.32 3.49
CA SER A 391 -21.24 -10.10 2.35
C SER A 391 -20.80 -9.53 1.00
N GLN A 392 -20.47 -8.24 0.93
CA GLN A 392 -19.96 -7.60 -0.28
C GLN A 392 -18.59 -8.17 -0.62
N ARG A 393 -18.38 -8.57 -1.88
CA ARG A 393 -17.14 -9.19 -2.34
C ARG A 393 -16.71 -8.62 -3.68
N PHE A 394 -16.06 -7.46 -3.66
CA PHE A 394 -15.48 -6.88 -4.86
C PHE A 394 -14.19 -7.61 -5.24
N LYS A 395 -14.03 -7.91 -6.53
CA LYS A 395 -12.86 -8.60 -7.08
C LYS A 395 -12.25 -7.82 -8.23
N ILE A 396 -10.92 -7.81 -8.29
CA ILE A 396 -10.20 -7.38 -9.48
C ILE A 396 -9.98 -8.61 -10.36
N THR A 397 -10.62 -8.61 -11.53
CA THR A 397 -10.46 -9.62 -12.56
C THR A 397 -9.70 -9.04 -13.74
N TYR A 398 -8.52 -9.58 -14.03
CA TYR A 398 -7.64 -9.13 -15.09
C TYR A 398 -7.53 -10.19 -16.19
N VAL A 399 -7.79 -9.79 -17.43
CA VAL A 399 -7.64 -10.62 -18.63
C VAL A 399 -6.62 -9.98 -19.57
N ASN A 400 -5.47 -10.64 -19.71
CA ASN A 400 -4.43 -10.24 -20.64
C ASN A 400 -4.67 -10.84 -22.04
N GLY A 401 -5.65 -10.32 -22.75
CA GLY A 401 -6.04 -10.76 -24.07
C GLY A 401 -7.49 -10.42 -24.36
N ASP A 402 -8.04 -11.04 -25.40
CA ASP A 402 -9.46 -10.93 -25.73
C ASP A 402 -10.30 -11.72 -24.72
N LEU A 403 -11.47 -11.20 -24.36
CA LEU A 403 -12.46 -11.88 -23.53
C LEU A 403 -13.77 -12.07 -24.29
N SER A 404 -14.18 -13.32 -24.52
CA SER A 404 -15.48 -13.66 -25.10
C SER A 404 -16.43 -14.23 -24.04
N VAL A 405 -17.50 -13.50 -23.72
CA VAL A 405 -18.54 -13.89 -22.78
C VAL A 405 -19.77 -14.34 -23.55
N SER A 406 -19.97 -15.65 -23.64
CA SER A 406 -21.12 -16.28 -24.30
C SER A 406 -22.11 -16.95 -23.33
N GLY A 407 -21.69 -17.18 -22.08
CA GLY A 407 -22.57 -17.62 -21.00
C GLY A 407 -23.29 -16.48 -20.27
N ASN A 408 -23.85 -16.81 -19.09
CA ASN A 408 -24.53 -15.87 -18.20
C ASN A 408 -23.69 -15.64 -16.95
N PHE A 409 -23.13 -14.44 -16.80
CA PHE A 409 -22.23 -14.09 -15.70
C PHE A 409 -22.71 -12.85 -14.96
N SER A 410 -22.45 -12.84 -13.66
CA SER A 410 -22.58 -11.67 -12.80
C SER A 410 -21.28 -11.51 -12.02
N GLY A 411 -20.82 -10.27 -11.84
CA GLY A 411 -19.63 -9.97 -11.06
C GLY A 411 -19.66 -8.57 -10.46
N ALA A 412 -18.74 -8.32 -9.54
CA ALA A 412 -18.58 -7.03 -8.88
C ALA A 412 -17.11 -6.69 -8.65
N GLY A 413 -16.75 -5.41 -8.84
CA GLY A 413 -15.39 -4.90 -8.69
C GLY A 413 -14.84 -4.35 -10.00
N VAL A 414 -13.60 -4.71 -10.32
CA VAL A 414 -12.89 -4.23 -11.51
C VAL A 414 -12.72 -5.38 -12.50
N LEU A 415 -13.21 -5.21 -13.73
CA LEU A 415 -12.89 -6.11 -14.84
C LEU A 415 -11.98 -5.38 -15.82
N LEU A 416 -10.69 -5.75 -15.89
CA LEU A 416 -9.76 -5.21 -16.88
C LEU A 416 -9.53 -6.22 -18.00
N VAL A 417 -9.77 -5.80 -19.24
CA VAL A 417 -9.51 -6.58 -20.46
C VAL A 417 -8.53 -5.81 -21.34
N THR A 418 -7.39 -6.41 -21.67
CA THR A 418 -6.38 -5.73 -22.52
C THR A 418 -6.66 -5.84 -24.02
N GLY A 419 -7.44 -6.85 -24.43
CA GLY A 419 -7.85 -7.07 -25.81
C GLY A 419 -9.26 -6.60 -26.13
N LYS A 420 -9.97 -7.37 -26.96
CA LYS A 420 -11.39 -7.19 -27.28
C LYS A 420 -12.27 -7.83 -26.22
N LEU A 421 -13.20 -7.06 -25.65
CA LEU A 421 -14.33 -7.57 -24.86
C LEU A 421 -15.53 -7.83 -25.78
N SER A 422 -15.89 -9.10 -25.96
CA SER A 422 -17.06 -9.53 -26.76
C SER A 422 -18.11 -10.18 -25.87
N ILE A 423 -19.33 -9.65 -25.86
CA ILE A 423 -20.45 -10.13 -25.05
C ILE A 423 -21.57 -10.57 -25.98
N SER A 424 -21.71 -11.88 -26.17
CA SER A 424 -22.80 -12.52 -26.92
C SER A 424 -23.79 -13.26 -26.03
N GLY A 425 -23.45 -13.49 -24.76
CA GLY A 425 -24.35 -13.96 -23.71
C GLY A 425 -24.89 -12.81 -22.85
N SER A 426 -24.98 -13.03 -21.54
CA SER A 426 -25.36 -12.01 -20.56
C SER A 426 -24.20 -11.74 -19.60
N LEU A 427 -23.74 -10.49 -19.53
CA LEU A 427 -22.80 -10.03 -18.51
C LEU A 427 -23.46 -8.97 -17.64
N ARG A 428 -23.62 -9.23 -16.35
CA ARG A 428 -24.00 -8.24 -15.34
C ARG A 428 -22.77 -7.85 -14.53
N TRP A 429 -22.53 -6.56 -14.34
CA TRP A 429 -21.37 -6.07 -13.63
C TRP A 429 -21.71 -4.88 -12.74
N SER A 430 -21.33 -4.97 -11.46
CA SER A 430 -21.43 -3.85 -10.52
C SER A 430 -20.03 -3.32 -10.20
N GLY A 431 -19.70 -2.13 -10.67
CA GLY A 431 -18.38 -1.51 -10.52
C GLY A 431 -17.80 -1.04 -11.84
N LEU A 432 -16.51 -1.28 -12.06
CA LEU A 432 -15.75 -0.70 -13.15
C LEU A 432 -15.30 -1.76 -14.17
N ILE A 433 -15.57 -1.52 -15.46
CA ILE A 433 -15.00 -2.29 -16.56
C ILE A 433 -13.99 -1.39 -17.29
N LEU A 434 -12.75 -1.86 -17.37
CA LEU A 434 -11.63 -1.21 -18.04
C LEU A 434 -11.26 -2.02 -19.29
N VAL A 435 -11.41 -1.43 -20.47
CA VAL A 435 -10.94 -2.05 -21.72
C VAL A 435 -9.81 -1.20 -22.26
N ILE A 436 -8.59 -1.54 -21.83
CA ILE A 436 -7.36 -0.75 -22.02
C ILE A 436 -6.34 -1.58 -22.79
N GLY A 437 -6.03 -1.19 -24.03
CA GLY A 437 -5.10 -1.93 -24.89
C GLY A 437 -5.61 -1.94 -26.31
N GLN A 438 -6.21 -3.04 -26.78
CA GLN A 438 -6.98 -2.98 -28.05
C GLN A 438 -8.19 -2.03 -27.91
N GLY A 439 -8.80 -1.88 -26.74
CA GLY A 439 -9.86 -0.89 -26.52
C GLY A 439 -11.13 -1.18 -27.31
N TYR A 440 -11.48 -2.47 -27.48
CA TYR A 440 -12.60 -2.91 -28.32
C TYR A 440 -13.71 -3.52 -27.46
N VAL A 441 -14.92 -2.99 -27.55
CA VAL A 441 -16.11 -3.50 -26.87
C VAL A 441 -17.20 -3.82 -27.88
N ASP A 442 -17.67 -5.06 -27.87
CA ASP A 442 -18.68 -5.55 -28.79
C ASP A 442 -19.75 -6.33 -28.02
N THR A 443 -20.94 -5.77 -27.92
CA THR A 443 -22.08 -6.42 -27.25
C THR A 443 -23.03 -7.11 -28.23
N THR A 444 -22.63 -7.27 -29.50
CA THR A 444 -23.50 -7.81 -30.57
C THR A 444 -24.02 -9.20 -30.23
N GLY A 445 -25.35 -9.35 -30.24
CA GLY A 445 -26.02 -10.63 -29.98
C GLY A 445 -26.18 -10.99 -28.50
N GLY A 446 -25.66 -10.17 -27.58
CA GLY A 446 -25.76 -10.36 -26.14
C GLY A 446 -26.40 -9.18 -25.40
N MET A 447 -26.26 -9.20 -24.08
CA MET A 447 -26.70 -8.15 -23.16
C MET A 447 -25.60 -7.86 -22.14
N ALA A 448 -25.13 -6.62 -22.10
CA ALA A 448 -24.31 -6.11 -21.02
C ALA A 448 -25.18 -5.26 -20.07
N ALA A 449 -25.18 -5.55 -18.78
CA ALA A 449 -25.80 -4.72 -17.75
C ALA A 449 -24.71 -4.25 -16.77
N VAL A 450 -24.28 -3.00 -16.89
CA VAL A 450 -23.22 -2.42 -16.06
C VAL A 450 -23.83 -1.35 -15.17
N GLU A 451 -23.67 -1.53 -13.86
CA GLU A 451 -24.01 -0.56 -12.81
C GLU A 451 -22.69 -0.03 -12.22
N GLY A 452 -22.29 1.17 -12.64
CA GLY A 452 -20.98 1.76 -12.38
C GLY A 452 -20.42 2.39 -13.66
N GLY A 453 -19.24 1.96 -14.11
CA GLY A 453 -18.53 2.60 -15.22
C GLY A 453 -17.92 1.63 -16.23
N LEU A 454 -17.97 1.97 -17.52
CA LEU A 454 -17.21 1.34 -18.59
C LEU A 454 -16.26 2.38 -19.19
N TYR A 455 -14.95 2.11 -19.15
CA TYR A 455 -13.92 2.94 -19.78
C TYR A 455 -13.22 2.17 -20.89
N VAL A 456 -13.15 2.77 -22.08
CA VAL A 456 -12.62 2.14 -23.30
C VAL A 456 -11.57 3.04 -23.94
N VAL A 457 -10.35 2.52 -24.07
CA VAL A 457 -9.22 3.24 -24.68
C VAL A 457 -8.35 2.28 -25.49
N ASN A 458 -7.92 2.74 -26.66
CA ASN A 458 -6.94 2.01 -27.47
C ASN A 458 -5.54 2.57 -27.21
N LEU A 459 -4.62 1.70 -26.82
CA LEU A 459 -3.19 1.98 -26.66
C LEU A 459 -2.43 1.21 -27.74
N GLN A 460 -1.66 1.91 -28.57
CA GLN A 460 -0.83 1.29 -29.61
C GLN A 460 0.49 0.75 -29.02
N SER A 461 1.16 -0.18 -29.70
CA SER A 461 2.39 -0.79 -29.17
C SER A 461 3.60 0.16 -29.15
N GLY A 462 4.34 0.19 -28.02
CA GLY A 462 5.57 0.95 -27.79
C GLY A 462 5.28 2.39 -27.31
N ASN A 463 5.88 2.85 -26.19
CA ASN A 463 5.59 4.14 -25.50
C ASN A 463 4.22 4.71 -25.89
N PRO A 464 3.15 3.97 -25.53
CA PRO A 464 1.94 3.80 -26.33
C PRO A 464 1.34 5.16 -26.70
N PRO A 465 1.20 5.53 -27.98
CA PRO A 465 0.28 6.60 -28.34
C PRO A 465 -1.16 6.10 -28.23
N PHE A 466 -2.09 7.03 -28.05
CA PHE A 466 -3.51 6.75 -28.18
C PHE A 466 -3.83 6.30 -29.62
N GLY A 467 -4.64 5.26 -29.76
CA GLY A 467 -5.22 4.88 -31.04
C GLY A 467 -6.73 5.08 -31.07
N THR A 468 -7.39 4.35 -31.96
CA THR A 468 -8.84 4.47 -32.18
C THR A 468 -9.60 3.38 -31.43
N PRO A 469 -10.28 3.68 -30.32
CA PRO A 469 -11.16 2.72 -29.66
C PRO A 469 -12.33 2.32 -30.56
N LYS A 470 -12.87 1.14 -30.29
CA LYS A 470 -14.05 0.63 -30.98
C LYS A 470 -15.12 0.20 -30.00
N ILE A 471 -16.35 0.64 -30.24
CA ILE A 471 -17.49 0.28 -29.39
C ILE A 471 -18.72 -0.02 -30.23
N THR A 472 -19.41 -1.13 -29.90
CA THR A 472 -20.75 -1.44 -30.38
C THR A 472 -21.65 -1.80 -29.21
N VAL A 473 -22.73 -1.04 -29.06
CA VAL A 473 -23.80 -1.28 -28.10
C VAL A 473 -24.99 -1.90 -28.84
N SER A 474 -25.39 -3.09 -28.43
CA SER A 474 -26.45 -3.89 -29.04
C SER A 474 -27.44 -4.42 -28.00
N GLY A 475 -28.54 -4.97 -28.50
CA GLY A 475 -29.49 -5.75 -27.72
C GLY A 475 -30.22 -4.89 -26.69
N SER A 476 -30.48 -5.50 -25.52
CA SER A 476 -31.11 -4.85 -24.37
C SER A 476 -30.07 -4.42 -23.32
N SER A 477 -28.87 -4.05 -23.77
CA SER A 477 -27.77 -3.66 -22.87
C SER A 477 -28.13 -2.40 -22.08
N SER A 478 -27.75 -2.37 -20.81
CA SER A 478 -27.99 -1.26 -19.89
C SER A 478 -26.68 -0.82 -19.25
N PHE A 479 -26.37 0.48 -19.32
CA PHE A 479 -25.24 1.08 -18.62
C PHE A 479 -25.78 2.20 -17.75
N LYS A 480 -25.60 2.11 -16.44
CA LYS A 480 -26.10 3.10 -15.48
C LYS A 480 -24.98 3.47 -14.54
N LEU A 481 -24.86 4.76 -14.24
CA LEU A 481 -23.88 5.21 -13.27
C LEU A 481 -24.37 4.76 -11.87
N ASP A 482 -23.50 4.12 -11.11
CA ASP A 482 -23.74 3.82 -9.70
C ASP A 482 -22.51 4.24 -8.93
N ASP A 483 -22.59 5.40 -8.29
CA ASP A 483 -21.45 6.02 -7.60
C ASP A 483 -20.94 5.16 -6.47
N LYS A 484 -21.82 4.39 -5.81
CA LYS A 484 -21.43 3.48 -4.73
C LYS A 484 -20.62 2.31 -5.27
N ALA A 485 -21.13 1.64 -6.30
CA ALA A 485 -20.43 0.51 -6.92
C ALA A 485 -19.12 0.96 -7.59
N LEU A 486 -19.12 2.14 -8.23
CA LEU A 486 -17.93 2.73 -8.85
C LEU A 486 -16.86 3.07 -7.80
N LEU A 487 -17.24 3.74 -6.70
CA LEU A 487 -16.32 4.09 -5.63
C LEU A 487 -15.71 2.84 -4.98
N MET A 488 -16.49 1.78 -4.76
CA MET A 488 -15.96 0.50 -4.25
C MET A 488 -14.98 -0.16 -5.23
N ALA A 489 -15.27 -0.11 -6.53
CA ALA A 489 -14.34 -0.61 -7.54
C ALA A 489 -13.04 0.20 -7.55
N ILE A 490 -13.09 1.53 -7.46
CA ILE A 490 -11.92 2.41 -7.39
C ILE A 490 -11.10 2.13 -6.12
N ARG A 491 -11.76 2.00 -4.96
CA ARG A 491 -11.14 1.65 -3.67
C ARG A 491 -10.40 0.32 -3.70
N SER A 492 -10.86 -0.62 -4.53
CA SER A 492 -10.18 -1.90 -4.70
C SER A 492 -8.86 -1.77 -5.46
N LEU A 493 -8.64 -0.68 -6.22
CA LEU A 493 -7.37 -0.43 -6.89
C LEU A 493 -6.26 -0.10 -5.89
N PRO A 494 -4.99 -0.44 -6.20
CA PRO A 494 -3.86 -0.14 -5.32
C PRO A 494 -3.70 1.36 -5.11
N GLN A 495 -3.54 1.77 -3.84
CA GLN A 495 -3.24 3.15 -3.47
C GLN A 495 -1.83 3.55 -3.86
N VAL A 496 -1.62 4.84 -4.14
CA VAL A 496 -0.32 5.40 -4.50
C VAL A 496 0.39 5.97 -3.28
N GLU A 497 1.65 5.59 -3.10
CA GLU A 497 2.53 6.21 -2.11
C GLU A 497 3.05 7.54 -2.67
N LEU A 498 2.62 8.66 -2.08
CA LEU A 498 3.03 10.01 -2.49
C LEU A 498 4.40 10.39 -1.92
N SER A 499 4.69 9.95 -0.69
CA SER A 499 5.98 10.18 -0.06
C SER A 499 6.24 9.16 1.04
N ARG A 500 7.53 8.98 1.37
CA ARG A 500 8.01 8.18 2.50
C ARG A 500 9.17 8.87 3.16
N ARG A 501 9.21 8.86 4.49
CA ARG A 501 10.34 9.35 5.27
C ARG A 501 10.53 8.55 6.55
N GLU A 502 11.77 8.54 7.03
CA GLU A 502 12.08 8.14 8.40
C GLU A 502 11.77 9.32 9.33
N VAL A 503 11.12 9.05 10.46
CA VAL A 503 10.81 10.03 11.49
C VAL A 503 11.87 9.93 12.58
N THR A 504 12.62 11.02 12.76
CA THR A 504 13.62 11.16 13.81
C THR A 504 13.21 12.27 14.76
N SER A 505 13.81 12.31 15.95
CA SER A 505 13.52 13.36 16.93
C SER A 505 13.82 14.80 16.45
N LEU A 506 14.54 14.96 15.34
CA LEU A 506 14.86 16.26 14.73
C LEU A 506 13.90 16.67 13.61
N ILE A 507 13.21 15.70 12.99
CA ILE A 507 12.33 15.88 11.83
C ILE A 507 10.85 15.69 12.24
N ASP A 508 10.62 15.33 13.50
CA ASP A 508 9.28 15.27 14.07
C ASP A 508 8.65 16.66 14.15
N PRO A 509 7.46 16.87 13.54
CA PRO A 509 6.77 18.15 13.54
C PRO A 509 6.28 18.60 14.92
#